data_AF-W5YV44-F1
#
_entry.id   AF-W5YV44-F1
#
_cell.length_a   1.000
_cell.length_b   1.000
_cell.length_c   1.000
_cell.angle_alpha   90.00
_cell.angle_beta   90.00
_cell.angle_gamma   90.00
#
_symmetry.space_group_name_H-M   'P 1'
#
loop_
_entity.id
_entity.type
_entity.pdbx_description
1 polymer ?
#
loop_
_entity_poly.entity_id
_entity_poly.type
_entity_poly.pdbx_seq_one_letter_code
_entity_poly.pdbx_strand_id
1 'polypeptide(L)'
;MLGILKRSGKAWMVRMPASSDTVIEAGDRVVMMARDYTETESDSKVPPLPVITRGEPASRAVSLSGGVHRILVLGWNRRVPSLIDEFSSYSQRRFEVDLVSVVPAKEREQEIDRYLGGQRDVICRHIEADYMVEGELRRVGPLNYDSIMLLSSDRLASGEEADARAMVGYLQLEDLLSEGDSARN
;
A
#
# COMPACT_ATOMS: atom_id res chain seq x y z
N MET A 1 8.65 -0.12 22.24
CA MET A 1 8.30 1.30 22.00
C MET A 1 8.42 1.58 20.51
N LEU A 2 7.37 2.09 19.88
CA LEU A 2 7.35 2.46 18.46
C LEU A 2 7.64 3.95 18.23
N GLY A 3 7.31 4.79 19.21
CA GLY A 3 7.53 6.22 19.10
C GLY A 3 7.17 6.99 20.37
N ILE A 4 7.32 8.31 20.30
CA ILE A 4 7.03 9.23 21.39
C ILE A 4 6.28 10.46 20.89
N LEU A 5 5.32 10.94 21.67
CA LEU A 5 4.64 12.20 21.47
C LEU A 5 5.19 13.19 22.49
N LYS A 6 5.90 14.20 22.00
CA LYS A 6 6.36 15.32 22.83
C LYS A 6 5.37 16.46 22.77
N ARG A 7 5.20 17.18 23.87
CA ARG A 7 4.31 18.34 23.91
C ARG A 7 4.93 19.51 23.13
N SER A 8 4.18 20.09 22.19
CA SER A 8 4.59 21.29 21.43
C SER A 8 3.48 22.33 21.53
N GLY A 9 3.46 23.09 22.63
CA GLY A 9 2.39 24.03 22.95
C GLY A 9 1.04 23.33 23.16
N LYS A 10 0.05 23.64 22.32
CA LYS A 10 -1.27 22.96 22.31
C LYS A 10 -1.28 21.68 21.45
N ALA A 11 -0.27 21.49 20.60
CA ALA A 11 -0.17 20.35 19.69
C ALA A 11 0.77 19.26 20.23
N TRP A 12 0.78 18.12 19.54
CA TRP A 12 1.71 17.02 19.77
C TRP A 12 2.71 16.95 18.63
N MET A 13 3.99 16.84 18.98
CA MET A 13 5.04 16.47 18.04
C MET A 13 5.23 14.95 18.09
N VAL A 14 4.90 14.27 17.01
CA VAL A 14 4.99 12.81 16.90
C VAL A 14 6.36 12.43 16.33
N ARG A 15 7.11 11.58 17.04
CA ARG A 15 8.41 11.05 16.58
C ARG A 15 8.32 9.52 16.49
N MET A 16 8.19 9.01 15.26
CA MET A 16 8.06 7.58 14.95
C MET A 16 8.92 7.23 13.70
N PRO A 17 10.00 6.43 13.83
CA PRO A 17 10.51 5.89 15.09
C PRO A 17 11.11 6.99 15.98
N ALA A 18 11.03 6.81 17.30
CA ALA A 18 11.79 7.65 18.23
C ALA A 18 13.26 7.21 18.24
N SER A 19 14.18 8.18 18.31
CA SER A 19 15.60 7.86 18.48
C SER A 19 15.84 7.17 19.83
N SER A 20 16.75 6.21 19.88
CA SER A 20 16.94 5.37 21.07
C SER A 20 17.63 6.08 22.23
N ASP A 21 18.26 7.21 21.96
CA ASP A 21 18.81 8.15 22.95
C ASP A 21 17.76 9.18 23.43
N THR A 22 16.52 9.12 22.94
CA THR A 22 15.47 10.06 23.33
C THR A 22 15.08 9.83 24.78
N VAL A 23 15.41 10.78 25.65
CA VAL A 23 14.96 10.81 27.03
C VAL A 23 13.45 11.10 27.07
N ILE A 24 12.71 10.26 27.81
CA ILE A 24 11.28 10.40 28.06
C ILE A 24 11.10 11.33 29.26
N GLU A 25 10.34 12.41 29.08
CA GLU A 25 10.09 13.42 30.11
C GLU A 25 8.69 13.28 30.73
N ALA A 26 8.50 13.88 31.89
CA ALA A 26 7.19 13.95 32.55
C ALA A 26 6.22 14.78 31.69
N GLY A 27 5.29 14.10 31.01
CA GLY A 27 4.31 14.70 30.10
C GLY A 27 4.40 14.21 28.66
N ASP A 28 5.48 13.50 28.32
CA ASP A 28 5.55 12.75 27.07
C ASP A 28 4.56 11.59 27.07
N ARG A 29 4.04 11.24 25.90
CA ARG A 29 3.25 10.01 25.72
C ARG A 29 4.01 9.04 24.85
N VAL A 30 3.91 7.75 25.16
CA VAL A 30 4.61 6.70 24.44
C VAL A 30 3.66 5.99 23.48
N VAL A 31 4.13 5.71 22.26
CA VAL A 31 3.47 4.79 21.33
C VAL A 31 4.10 3.43 21.51
N MET A 32 3.28 2.43 21.82
CA MET A 32 3.69 1.04 21.97
C MET A 32 2.66 0.11 21.35
N MET A 33 3.10 -1.11 21.08
CA MET A 33 2.25 -2.20 20.62
C MET A 33 2.28 -3.27 21.69
N ALA A 34 1.10 -3.68 22.14
CA ALA A 34 0.88 -4.68 23.18
C ALA A 34 -0.33 -5.54 22.78
N ARG A 35 -0.50 -6.71 23.41
CA ARG A 35 -1.66 -7.58 23.09
C ARG A 35 -2.94 -7.04 23.72
N ASP A 36 -2.82 -6.46 24.91
CA ASP A 36 -3.91 -5.84 25.65
C ASP A 36 -3.45 -4.50 26.24
N TYR A 37 -4.41 -3.60 26.54
CA TYR A 37 -4.11 -2.32 27.16
C TYR A 37 -3.52 -2.48 28.58
N THR A 38 -3.98 -3.46 29.33
CA THR A 38 -3.47 -3.78 30.69
C THR A 38 -2.00 -4.17 30.69
N GLU A 39 -1.48 -4.69 29.58
CA GLU A 39 -0.04 -5.01 29.41
C GLU A 39 0.83 -3.76 29.17
N THR A 40 0.24 -2.56 29.09
CA THR A 40 0.97 -1.30 28.91
C THR A 40 1.29 -0.59 30.22
N GLU A 41 0.81 -1.10 31.35
CA GLU A 41 1.07 -0.53 32.66
C GLU A 41 2.51 -0.79 33.12
N SER A 42 3.10 0.19 33.79
CA SER A 42 4.41 0.04 34.39
C SER A 42 4.30 -0.83 35.65
N ASP A 43 4.85 -2.04 35.63
CA ASP A 43 4.97 -2.86 36.83
C ASP A 43 6.33 -2.62 37.53
N SER A 44 6.29 -1.84 38.61
CA SER A 44 7.47 -1.52 39.43
C SER A 44 8.02 -2.71 40.23
N LYS A 45 7.29 -3.83 40.30
CA LYS A 45 7.74 -5.06 40.99
C LYS A 45 8.50 -6.00 40.06
N VAL A 46 8.47 -5.76 38.75
CA VAL A 46 9.21 -6.56 37.78
C VAL A 46 10.70 -6.20 37.86
N PRO A 47 11.60 -7.19 37.99
CA PRO A 47 13.03 -6.92 37.97
C PRO A 47 13.44 -6.24 36.67
N PRO A 48 14.43 -5.33 36.70
CA PRO A 48 14.89 -4.64 35.51
C PRO A 48 15.35 -5.67 34.46
N LEU A 49 14.93 -5.46 33.22
CA LEU A 49 15.35 -6.28 32.10
C LEU A 49 16.89 -6.21 31.94
N PRO A 50 17.52 -7.30 31.48
CA PRO A 50 18.96 -7.30 31.23
C PRO A 50 19.33 -6.21 30.22
N VAL A 51 20.45 -5.54 30.48
CA VAL A 51 20.97 -4.51 29.56
C VAL A 51 21.35 -5.17 28.25
N ILE A 52 20.73 -4.74 27.16
CA ILE A 52 21.04 -5.20 25.81
C ILE A 52 22.01 -4.20 25.18
N THR A 53 23.23 -4.64 24.89
CA THR A 53 24.18 -3.88 24.07
C THR A 53 23.73 -3.94 22.63
N ARG A 54 23.15 -2.85 22.12
CA ARG A 54 22.76 -2.75 20.72
C ARG A 54 24.00 -2.44 19.88
N GLY A 55 24.31 -3.29 18.91
CA GLY A 55 25.34 -2.98 17.91
C GLY A 55 24.93 -1.76 17.08
N GLU A 56 25.88 -1.18 16.33
CA GLU A 56 25.53 -0.19 15.32
C GLU A 56 24.45 -0.78 14.42
N PRO A 57 23.35 -0.05 14.16
CA PRO A 57 22.36 -0.51 13.21
C PRO A 57 23.07 -0.72 11.88
N ALA A 58 23.21 -1.97 11.47
CA ALA A 58 23.57 -2.28 10.11
C ALA A 58 22.40 -1.79 9.26
N SER A 59 22.44 -0.52 8.84
CA SER A 59 21.57 -0.04 7.78
C SER A 59 22.00 -0.81 6.54
N ARG A 60 21.46 -2.01 6.38
CA ARG A 60 21.35 -2.58 5.06
C ARG A 60 20.35 -1.64 4.41
N ALA A 61 20.87 -0.60 3.75
CA ALA A 61 20.13 0.07 2.72
C ALA A 61 19.69 -1.09 1.84
N VAL A 62 18.43 -1.49 1.99
CA VAL A 62 17.77 -2.22 0.93
C VAL A 62 17.93 -1.26 -0.21
N SER A 63 18.88 -1.54 -1.10
CA SER A 63 18.93 -0.82 -2.36
C SER A 63 17.57 -1.14 -2.95
N LEU A 64 16.63 -0.22 -2.78
CA LEU A 64 15.48 -0.13 -3.65
C LEU A 64 16.18 0.21 -4.96
N SER A 65 16.58 -0.83 -5.68
CA SER A 65 17.10 -0.69 -7.02
C SER A 65 16.12 0.23 -7.71
N GLY A 66 16.59 1.37 -8.25
CA GLY A 66 15.77 2.39 -8.90
C GLY A 66 15.09 1.92 -10.18
N GLY A 67 14.74 0.62 -10.24
CA GLY A 67 13.92 0.03 -11.26
C GLY A 67 12.49 0.53 -11.15
N VAL A 68 11.80 0.44 -12.28
CA VAL A 68 10.38 0.67 -12.38
C VAL A 68 9.65 -0.49 -11.69
N HIS A 69 8.75 -0.17 -10.78
CA HIS A 69 7.82 -1.11 -10.18
C HIS A 69 6.50 -1.05 -10.94
N ARG A 70 6.16 -2.12 -11.67
CA ARG A 70 4.95 -2.20 -12.50
C ARG A 70 3.77 -2.73 -11.71
N ILE A 71 2.69 -1.96 -11.67
CA ILE A 71 1.47 -2.29 -10.93
C ILE A 71 0.33 -2.45 -11.92
N LEU A 72 -0.34 -3.60 -11.87
CA LEU A 72 -1.60 -3.82 -12.55
C LEU A 72 -2.75 -3.59 -11.56
N VAL A 73 -3.68 -2.70 -11.90
CA VAL A 73 -4.90 -2.47 -11.12
C VAL A 73 -6.09 -2.99 -11.93
N LEU A 74 -6.77 -3.99 -11.38
CA LEU A 74 -7.97 -4.59 -11.95
C LEU A 74 -9.19 -3.99 -11.24
N GLY A 75 -9.99 -3.22 -11.97
CA GLY A 75 -11.18 -2.54 -11.45
C GLY A 75 -11.00 -1.04 -11.27
N TRP A 76 -12.11 -0.36 -10.97
CA TRP A 76 -12.14 1.08 -10.76
C TRP A 76 -13.07 1.45 -9.60
N ASN A 77 -12.55 2.22 -8.64
CA ASN A 77 -13.34 2.81 -7.58
C ASN A 77 -12.81 4.19 -7.19
N ARG A 78 -13.52 4.87 -6.29
CA ARG A 78 -13.20 6.25 -5.86
C ARG A 78 -11.86 6.42 -5.15
N ARG A 79 -11.18 5.33 -4.76
CA ARG A 79 -9.88 5.36 -4.08
C ARG A 79 -8.70 5.35 -5.04
N VAL A 80 -8.92 5.02 -6.32
CA VAL A 80 -7.84 4.97 -7.31
C VAL A 80 -7.09 6.30 -7.42
N PRO A 81 -7.73 7.49 -7.50
CA PRO A 81 -6.99 8.75 -7.55
C PRO A 81 -6.05 8.97 -6.35
N SER A 82 -6.51 8.69 -5.13
CA SER A 82 -5.66 8.78 -3.93
C SER A 82 -4.54 7.74 -3.89
N LEU A 83 -4.75 6.56 -4.49
CA LEU A 83 -3.71 5.54 -4.60
C LEU A 83 -2.59 5.99 -5.56
N ILE A 84 -2.95 6.64 -6.67
CA ILE A 84 -1.97 7.20 -7.61
C ILE A 84 -1.18 8.33 -6.94
N ASP A 85 -1.85 9.20 -6.18
CA ASP A 85 -1.22 10.25 -5.37
C ASP A 85 -0.20 9.65 -4.38
N GLU A 86 -0.61 8.61 -3.65
CA GLU A 86 0.26 7.91 -2.70
C GLU A 86 1.51 7.34 -3.40
N PHE A 87 1.38 6.72 -4.58
CA PHE A 87 2.55 6.25 -5.35
C PHE A 87 3.51 7.39 -5.73
N SER A 88 3.00 8.59 -6.02
CA SER A 88 3.84 9.75 -6.31
C SER A 88 4.66 10.25 -5.11
N SER A 89 4.24 9.93 -3.88
CA SER A 89 4.95 10.34 -2.66
C SER A 89 6.30 9.62 -2.45
N TYR A 90 6.50 8.48 -3.11
CA TYR A 90 7.69 7.63 -2.97
C TYR A 90 8.81 8.05 -3.94
N SER A 91 9.53 9.12 -3.62
CA SER A 91 10.65 9.65 -4.45
C SER A 91 11.77 8.65 -4.80
N GLN A 92 11.91 7.56 -4.04
CA GLN A 92 12.97 6.56 -4.24
C GLN A 92 12.59 5.42 -5.18
N ARG A 93 11.36 5.40 -5.70
CA ARG A 93 10.85 4.36 -6.62
C ARG A 93 10.05 5.01 -7.74
N ARG A 94 10.15 4.44 -8.95
CA ARG A 94 9.30 4.83 -10.08
C ARG A 94 8.18 3.81 -10.25
N PHE A 95 6.96 4.27 -10.35
CA PHE A 95 5.78 3.43 -10.56
C PHE A 95 5.24 3.59 -11.98
N GLU A 96 4.95 2.46 -12.62
CA GLU A 96 4.15 2.37 -13.84
C GLU A 96 2.87 1.62 -13.51
N VAL A 97 1.73 2.29 -13.67
CA VAL A 97 0.43 1.77 -13.25
C VAL A 97 -0.47 1.57 -14.46
N ASP A 98 -0.93 0.34 -14.62
CA ASP A 98 -1.90 -0.04 -15.63
C ASP A 98 -3.27 -0.21 -15.00
N LEU A 99 -4.22 0.62 -15.41
CA LEU A 99 -5.57 0.67 -14.88
C LEU A 99 -6.52 -0.03 -15.85
N VAL A 100 -6.94 -1.25 -15.51
CA VAL A 100 -7.89 -2.06 -16.29
C VAL A 100 -9.29 -1.89 -15.74
N SER A 101 -10.21 -1.38 -16.57
CA SER A 101 -11.61 -1.25 -16.19
C SER A 101 -12.49 -1.12 -17.43
N VAL A 102 -13.74 -1.58 -17.32
CA VAL A 102 -14.82 -1.29 -18.27
C VAL A 102 -15.27 0.18 -18.22
N VAL A 103 -14.90 0.94 -17.18
CA VAL A 103 -15.14 2.38 -17.13
C VAL A 103 -14.27 3.07 -18.19
N PRO A 104 -14.83 3.96 -19.03
CA PRO A 104 -14.09 4.63 -20.09
C PRO A 104 -12.80 5.31 -19.61
N ALA A 105 -11.71 5.16 -20.35
CA ALA A 105 -10.40 5.70 -20.04
C ALA A 105 -10.44 7.22 -19.78
N LYS A 106 -11.19 7.95 -20.62
CA LYS A 106 -11.36 9.40 -20.51
C LYS A 106 -12.01 9.82 -19.19
N GLU A 107 -12.99 9.08 -18.69
CA GLU A 107 -13.66 9.38 -17.43
C GLU A 107 -12.71 9.18 -16.24
N ARG A 108 -11.96 8.07 -16.27
CA ARG A 108 -10.95 7.76 -15.26
C ARG A 108 -9.82 8.78 -15.23
N GLU A 109 -9.34 9.18 -16.41
CA GLU A 109 -8.31 10.19 -16.56
C GLU A 109 -8.75 11.54 -15.97
N GLN A 110 -9.98 11.97 -16.27
CA GLN A 110 -10.56 13.18 -15.71
C GLN A 110 -10.70 13.15 -14.19
N GLU A 111 -11.01 12.00 -13.60
CA GLU A 111 -11.11 11.84 -12.15
C GLU A 111 -9.76 11.91 -11.45
N ILE A 112 -8.72 11.32 -12.06
CA ILE A 112 -7.35 11.43 -11.58
C ILE A 112 -6.88 12.87 -11.66
N ASP A 113 -7.06 13.54 -12.80
CA ASP A 113 -6.63 14.93 -12.97
C ASP A 113 -7.34 15.89 -12.03
N ARG A 114 -8.65 15.68 -11.80
CA ARG A 114 -9.41 16.47 -10.85
C ARG A 114 -8.87 16.34 -9.43
N TYR A 115 -8.37 15.16 -9.05
CA TYR A 115 -7.81 14.92 -7.73
C TYR A 115 -6.39 15.49 -7.59
N LEU A 116 -5.52 15.23 -8.58
CA LEU A 116 -4.10 15.59 -8.54
C LEU A 116 -3.79 17.02 -9.02
N GLY A 117 -4.76 17.74 -9.58
CA GLY A 117 -4.54 19.07 -10.13
C GLY A 117 -3.60 19.09 -11.35
N GLY A 118 -3.46 17.96 -12.06
CA GLY A 118 -2.66 17.83 -13.28
C GLY A 118 -1.16 17.57 -13.10
N GLN A 119 -0.65 17.42 -11.87
CA GLN A 119 0.70 16.92 -11.62
C GLN A 119 0.68 15.39 -11.59
N ARG A 120 1.48 14.76 -12.46
CA ARG A 120 1.60 13.28 -12.52
C ARG A 120 3.06 12.88 -12.56
N ASP A 121 3.60 12.49 -11.41
CA ASP A 121 4.92 11.83 -11.33
C ASP A 121 4.82 10.31 -11.58
N VAL A 122 3.59 9.79 -11.68
CA VAL A 122 3.29 8.38 -11.94
C VAL A 122 2.76 8.22 -13.37
N ILE A 123 3.29 7.25 -14.10
CA ILE A 123 2.80 6.90 -15.44
C ILE A 123 1.56 6.01 -15.29
N CYS A 124 0.41 6.51 -15.73
CA CYS A 124 -0.84 5.76 -15.71
C CYS A 124 -1.29 5.41 -17.14
N ARG A 125 -1.32 4.11 -17.47
CA ARG A 125 -1.92 3.61 -18.71
C ARG A 125 -3.34 3.13 -18.44
N HIS A 126 -4.30 3.65 -19.21
CA HIS A 126 -5.70 3.27 -19.08
C HIS A 126 -6.04 2.19 -20.11
N ILE A 127 -6.42 1.01 -19.64
CA ILE A 127 -6.84 -0.11 -20.48
C ILE A 127 -8.35 -0.30 -20.29
N GLU A 128 -9.11 -0.27 -21.39
CA GLU A 128 -10.53 -0.60 -21.38
C GLU A 128 -10.68 -2.09 -21.67
N ALA A 129 -11.04 -2.85 -20.63
CA ALA A 129 -11.28 -4.29 -20.68
C ALA A 129 -12.08 -4.74 -19.44
N ASP A 130 -12.83 -5.82 -19.59
CA ASP A 130 -13.48 -6.55 -18.50
C ASP A 130 -12.57 -7.67 -18.01
N TYR A 131 -12.01 -7.50 -16.81
CA TYR A 131 -11.12 -8.49 -16.20
C TYR A 131 -11.82 -9.79 -15.83
N MET A 132 -13.16 -9.85 -15.86
CA MET A 132 -13.92 -11.09 -15.67
C MET A 132 -13.96 -11.96 -16.94
N VAL A 133 -13.58 -11.39 -18.08
CA VAL A 133 -13.47 -12.11 -19.35
C VAL A 133 -12.05 -12.63 -19.47
N GLU A 134 -11.89 -13.95 -19.31
CA GLU A 134 -10.58 -14.62 -19.29
C GLU A 134 -9.68 -14.22 -20.47
N GLY A 135 -10.22 -14.15 -21.69
CA GLY A 135 -9.46 -13.75 -22.88
C GLY A 135 -8.94 -12.32 -22.81
N GLU A 136 -9.67 -11.40 -22.19
CA GLU A 136 -9.22 -10.02 -21.98
C GLU A 136 -8.16 -9.95 -20.89
N LEU A 137 -8.36 -10.68 -19.78
CA LEU A 137 -7.36 -10.79 -18.71
C LEU A 137 -6.05 -11.38 -19.23
N ARG A 138 -6.09 -12.44 -20.05
CA ARG A 138 -4.90 -13.01 -20.70
C ARG A 138 -4.21 -12.00 -21.62
N ARG A 139 -4.96 -11.19 -22.36
CA ARG A 139 -4.41 -10.14 -23.24
C ARG A 139 -3.72 -9.01 -22.47
N VAL A 140 -4.21 -8.68 -21.27
CA VAL A 140 -3.56 -7.72 -20.35
C VAL A 140 -2.19 -8.24 -19.89
N GLY A 141 -2.03 -9.55 -19.79
CA GLY A 141 -0.79 -10.22 -19.41
C GLY A 141 -0.34 -9.95 -17.97
N PRO A 142 -1.09 -10.42 -16.95
CA PRO A 142 -0.83 -10.13 -15.53
C PRO A 142 0.55 -10.59 -15.04
N LEU A 143 1.14 -11.60 -15.68
CA LEU A 143 2.48 -12.13 -15.37
C LEU A 143 3.64 -11.14 -15.62
N ASN A 144 3.36 -10.01 -16.26
CA ASN A 144 4.37 -8.99 -16.59
C ASN A 144 4.51 -7.88 -15.53
N TYR A 145 3.77 -7.98 -14.42
CA TYR A 145 3.72 -6.95 -13.38
C TYR A 145 4.34 -7.46 -12.07
N ASP A 146 4.94 -6.54 -11.31
CA ASP A 146 5.53 -6.83 -10.00
C ASP A 146 4.46 -6.91 -8.89
N SER A 147 3.32 -6.26 -9.11
CA SER A 147 2.19 -6.28 -8.17
C SER A 147 0.87 -6.16 -8.92
N ILE A 148 -0.12 -6.90 -8.44
CA ILE A 148 -1.48 -6.88 -8.98
C ILE A 148 -2.41 -6.48 -7.85
N MET A 149 -3.26 -5.49 -8.09
CA MET A 149 -4.25 -4.99 -7.15
C MET A 149 -5.64 -5.22 -7.74
N LEU A 150 -6.46 -6.01 -7.05
CA LEU A 150 -7.85 -6.23 -7.43
C LEU A 150 -8.75 -5.32 -6.58
N LEU A 151 -9.54 -4.49 -7.24
CA LEU A 151 -10.42 -3.53 -6.60
C LEU A 151 -11.89 -3.90 -6.84
N SER A 152 -12.67 -3.99 -5.75
CA SER A 152 -14.13 -4.00 -5.83
C SER A 152 -14.59 -2.73 -6.56
N SER A 153 -15.36 -2.92 -7.64
CA SER A 153 -15.78 -1.82 -8.52
C SER A 153 -17.04 -1.15 -7.96
N ASP A 154 -16.94 0.12 -7.57
CA ASP A 154 -18.05 0.86 -6.94
C ASP A 154 -19.09 1.40 -7.94
N ARG A 155 -18.79 1.41 -9.25
CA ARG A 155 -19.59 2.18 -10.24
C ARG A 155 -20.62 1.41 -11.05
N LEU A 156 -20.52 0.09 -11.10
CA LEU A 156 -21.30 -0.73 -12.04
C LEU A 156 -22.14 -1.79 -11.35
N ALA A 157 -22.13 -1.83 -10.01
CA ALA A 157 -22.61 -2.96 -9.26
C ALA A 157 -23.14 -2.50 -7.89
N SER A 158 -24.10 -3.25 -7.34
CA SER A 158 -24.37 -3.18 -5.89
C SER A 158 -23.12 -3.61 -5.11
N GLY A 159 -23.02 -3.28 -3.82
CA GLY A 159 -21.87 -3.70 -3.00
C GLY A 159 -21.65 -5.22 -3.03
N GLU A 160 -22.73 -6.01 -3.01
CA GLU A 160 -22.69 -7.48 -3.11
C GLU A 160 -22.16 -7.96 -4.47
N GLU A 161 -22.56 -7.29 -5.55
CA GLU A 161 -22.10 -7.61 -6.89
C GLU A 161 -20.63 -7.20 -7.10
N ALA A 162 -20.17 -6.12 -6.47
CA ALA A 162 -18.77 -5.71 -6.50
C ALA A 162 -17.85 -6.73 -5.81
N ASP A 163 -18.28 -7.28 -4.67
CA ASP A 163 -17.56 -8.34 -3.95
C ASP A 163 -17.55 -9.66 -4.73
N ALA A 164 -18.67 -10.04 -5.34
CA ALA A 164 -18.75 -11.21 -6.20
C ALA A 164 -17.80 -11.10 -7.41
N ARG A 165 -17.75 -9.93 -8.05
CA ARG A 165 -16.81 -9.65 -9.15
C ARG A 165 -15.36 -9.74 -8.71
N ALA A 166 -15.02 -9.20 -7.54
CA ALA A 166 -13.68 -9.31 -6.99
C ALA A 166 -13.30 -10.78 -6.72
N MET A 167 -14.21 -11.58 -6.13
CA MET A 167 -13.94 -13.00 -5.90
C MET A 167 -13.75 -13.80 -7.20
N VAL A 168 -14.60 -13.58 -8.21
CA VAL A 168 -14.47 -14.26 -9.51
C VAL A 168 -13.20 -13.84 -10.23
N GLY A 169 -12.88 -12.54 -10.25
CA GLY A 169 -11.65 -12.02 -10.83
C GLY A 169 -10.40 -12.57 -10.13
N TYR A 170 -10.44 -12.75 -8.81
CA TYR A 170 -9.37 -13.36 -8.04
C TYR A 170 -9.12 -14.81 -8.45
N LEU A 171 -10.18 -15.62 -8.56
CA LEU A 171 -10.06 -17.03 -8.95
C LEU A 171 -9.51 -17.19 -10.37
N GLN A 172 -9.96 -16.38 -11.33
CA GLN A 172 -9.43 -16.39 -12.69
C GLN A 172 -7.96 -15.96 -12.75
N LEU A 173 -7.59 -14.97 -11.93
CA LEU A 173 -6.21 -14.52 -11.84
C LEU A 173 -5.30 -15.61 -11.24
N GLU A 174 -5.71 -16.25 -10.15
CA GLU A 174 -4.99 -17.36 -9.53
C GLU A 174 -4.75 -18.52 -10.50
N ASP A 175 -5.75 -18.88 -11.29
CA ASP A 175 -5.64 -19.94 -12.30
C ASP A 175 -4.60 -19.57 -13.38
N LEU A 176 -4.70 -18.35 -13.91
CA LEU A 176 -3.75 -17.82 -14.91
C LEU A 176 -2.31 -17.76 -14.39
N LEU A 177 -2.12 -17.32 -13.14
CA LEU A 177 -0.81 -17.25 -12.50
C LEU A 177 -0.23 -18.66 -12.26
N SER A 178 -1.06 -19.62 -11.84
CA SER A 178 -0.68 -21.01 -11.60
C SER A 178 -0.26 -21.74 -12.88
N GLU A 179 -0.95 -21.51 -14.00
CA GLU A 179 -0.55 -22.01 -15.33
C GLU A 179 0.80 -21.43 -15.75
N GLY A 180 1.01 -20.12 -15.55
CA GLY A 180 2.24 -19.41 -15.90
C GLY A 180 3.46 -19.91 -15.13
N ASP A 181 3.29 -20.25 -13.85
CA ASP A 181 4.34 -20.85 -13.03
C ASP A 181 4.66 -22.29 -13.47
N SER A 182 3.65 -23.06 -13.86
CA SER A 182 3.82 -24.42 -14.38
C SER A 182 4.53 -24.45 -15.74
N ALA A 183 4.36 -23.41 -16.56
CA ALA A 183 5.05 -23.28 -17.86
C ALA A 183 6.49 -22.75 -17.75
N ARG A 184 6.88 -22.21 -16.58
CA ARG A 184 8.24 -21.70 -16.31
C ARG A 184 9.17 -22.74 -15.69
N ASN A 185 8.65 -23.88 -15.26
CA ASN A 185 9.37 -24.99 -14.64
C ASN A 185 9.59 -26.13 -15.63
#